data_AF-F1LHB4-F1
#
_entry.id   AF-F1LHB4-F1
#
_cell.length_a   1.000
_cell.length_b   1.000
_cell.length_c   1.000
_cell.angle_alpha   90.00
_cell.angle_beta   90.00
_cell.angle_gamma   90.00
#
_symmetry.space_group_name_H-M   'P 1'
#
loop_
_entity.id
_entity.type
_entity.pdbx_description
1 polymer ?
#
loop_
_entity_poly.entity_id
_entity_poly.type
_entity_poly.pdbx_seq_one_letter_code
_entity_poly.pdbx_strand_id
1 'polypeptide(L)'
;MALNIDPPGGTFPASGGNATFSIINLTDARLAFKVKTSNNDHYRVSPVYGFVEKSSKTNLQIIRLEGPPRVDKFVIQWAEVPDEETDAKAPFQAGA
;
A
#
# COMPACT_ATOMS: atom_id res chain seq x y z
N MET A 1 -15.19 -6.38 3.74
CA MET A 1 -13.78 -5.98 3.49
C MET A 1 -13.70 -4.48 3.73
N ALA A 2 -12.81 -4.02 4.60
CA ALA A 2 -12.68 -2.59 4.91
C ALA A 2 -11.89 -1.81 3.83
N LEU A 3 -10.83 -2.43 3.30
CA LEU A 3 -10.05 -1.90 2.18
C LEU A 3 -10.18 -2.82 0.95
N ASN A 4 -10.26 -2.21 -0.23
CA ASN A 4 -10.17 -2.89 -1.52
C ASN A 4 -8.99 -2.33 -2.34
N ILE A 5 -8.32 -3.17 -3.12
CA ILE A 5 -7.16 -2.79 -3.94
C ILE A 5 -7.48 -3.02 -5.41
N ASP A 6 -7.32 -1.98 -6.24
CA ASP A 6 -7.58 -2.04 -7.67
C ASP A 6 -6.41 -1.50 -8.49
N PRO A 7 -5.79 -2.29 -9.38
CA PRO A 7 -6.05 -3.73 -9.60
C PRO A 7 -5.59 -4.58 -8.39
N PRO A 8 -6.11 -5.81 -8.20
CA PRO A 8 -5.71 -6.66 -7.07
C PRO A 8 -4.29 -7.24 -7.20
N GLY A 9 -3.67 -7.10 -8.37
CA GLY A 9 -2.31 -7.52 -8.66
C GLY A 9 -1.77 -6.87 -9.93
N GLY A 10 -0.46 -6.94 -10.14
CA GLY A 10 0.20 -6.39 -11.32
C GLY A 10 1.27 -7.33 -11.87
N THR A 11 1.42 -7.33 -13.18
CA THR A 11 2.49 -8.06 -13.87
C THR A 11 3.52 -7.05 -14.37
N PHE A 12 4.79 -7.28 -14.06
CA PHE A 12 5.89 -6.38 -14.42
C PHE A 12 6.92 -7.12 -15.27
N PRO A 13 7.47 -6.49 -16.33
CA PRO A 13 8.62 -7.01 -17.04
C PRO A 13 9.85 -7.15 -16.12
N ALA A 14 10.69 -8.14 -16.39
CA ALA A 14 11.96 -8.32 -15.66
C ALA A 14 12.93 -7.14 -15.87
N SER A 15 12.81 -6.43 -17.00
CA SER A 15 13.57 -5.21 -17.32
C SER A 15 13.14 -3.98 -16.51
N GLY A 16 12.11 -4.10 -15.66
CA GLY A 16 11.54 -2.99 -14.90
C GLY A 16 10.23 -2.46 -15.47
N GLY A 17 9.56 -1.63 -14.67
CA GLY A 17 8.29 -1.01 -15.01
C GLY A 17 7.62 -0.34 -13.80
N ASN A 18 6.45 0.25 -14.00
CA ASN A 18 5.68 0.87 -12.93
C ASN A 18 4.20 0.56 -13.08
N ALA A 19 3.49 0.55 -11.95
CA ALA A 19 2.05 0.42 -11.91
C ALA A 19 1.50 1.25 -10.75
N THR A 20 0.29 1.72 -10.93
CA THR A 20 -0.47 2.47 -9.92
C THR A 20 -1.63 1.60 -9.47
N PHE A 21 -1.79 1.48 -8.16
CA PHE A 21 -2.83 0.74 -7.48
C PHE A 21 -3.67 1.73 -6.67
N SER A 22 -4.98 1.60 -6.69
CA SER A 22 -5.89 2.37 -5.84
C SER A 22 -6.23 1.56 -4.59
N ILE A 23 -5.93 2.12 -3.42
CA ILE A 23 -6.40 1.64 -2.12
C ILE A 23 -7.72 2.34 -1.84
N ILE A 24 -8.80 1.59 -1.76
CA ILE A 24 -10.18 2.10 -1.64
C ILE A 24 -10.71 1.78 -0.25
N ASN A 25 -11.04 2.80 0.53
CA ASN A 25 -11.69 2.69 1.82
C ASN A 25 -13.20 2.75 1.66
N LEU A 26 -13.88 1.66 2.03
CA LEU A 26 -15.33 1.53 1.97
C LEU A 26 -16.01 1.73 3.33
N THR A 27 -15.24 2.15 4.34
CA THR A 27 -15.73 2.41 5.70
C THR A 27 -16.00 3.89 5.91
N ASP A 28 -16.76 4.18 6.96
CA ASP A 28 -17.04 5.55 7.41
C ASP A 28 -15.95 6.12 8.34
N ALA A 29 -14.91 5.34 8.61
CA ALA A 29 -13.75 5.73 9.41
C ALA A 29 -12.56 6.10 8.51
N ARG A 30 -11.70 6.99 9.00
CA ARG A 30 -10.40 7.26 8.40
C ARG A 30 -9.45 6.11 8.72
N LEU A 31 -8.74 5.61 7.72
CA LEU A 31 -7.83 4.48 7.87
C LEU A 31 -6.39 4.92 7.63
N ALA A 32 -5.46 4.52 8.50
CA ALA A 32 -4.05 4.52 8.18
C ALA A 32 -3.68 3.19 7.51
N PHE A 33 -2.69 3.21 6.61
CA PHE A 33 -2.15 2.00 6.00
C PHE A 33 -0.63 1.95 6.04
N LYS A 34 -0.09 0.72 6.03
CA LYS A 34 1.33 0.39 5.91
C LYS A 34 1.52 -0.68 4.85
N VAL A 35 2.41 -0.42 3.91
CA VAL A 35 2.77 -1.38 2.85
C VAL A 35 4.05 -2.12 3.20
N LYS A 36 4.02 -3.44 3.12
CA LYS A 36 5.16 -4.34 3.23
C LYS A 36 5.33 -5.10 1.91
N THR A 37 6.56 -5.37 1.51
CA THR A 37 6.88 -6.20 0.35
C THR A 37 7.80 -7.35 0.74
N SER A 38 7.68 -8.48 0.03
CA SER A 38 8.62 -9.60 0.16
C SER A 38 10.00 -9.32 -0.46
N ASN A 39 10.12 -8.27 -1.28
CA ASN A 39 11.34 -7.94 -2.01
C ASN A 39 11.50 -6.42 -2.10
N ASN A 40 12.35 -5.88 -1.21
CA ASN A 40 12.70 -4.46 -1.20
C ASN A 40 13.86 -4.14 -2.16
N ASP A 41 14.59 -5.14 -2.65
CA ASP A 41 15.76 -4.91 -3.51
C ASP A 41 15.31 -4.43 -4.89
N HIS A 42 14.28 -5.07 -5.44
CA HIS A 42 13.83 -4.87 -6.82
C HIS A 42 12.50 -4.12 -6.93
N TYR A 43 11.89 -3.72 -5.81
CA TYR A 43 10.69 -2.90 -5.83
C TYR A 43 10.86 -1.63 -5.02
N ARG A 44 10.25 -0.55 -5.51
CA ARG A 44 10.06 0.70 -4.77
C ARG A 44 8.57 0.94 -4.64
N VAL A 45 8.16 1.32 -3.44
CA VAL A 45 6.76 1.56 -3.09
C VAL A 45 6.64 2.98 -2.60
N SER A 46 5.67 3.72 -3.13
CA SER A 46 5.38 5.08 -2.70
C SER A 46 3.87 5.35 -2.70
N PRO A 47 3.26 5.77 -1.58
CA PRO A 47 3.87 5.89 -0.25
C PRO A 47 3.91 4.54 0.51
N VAL A 48 4.85 4.37 1.44
CA VAL A 48 4.92 3.17 2.33
C VAL A 48 3.90 3.25 3.47
N TYR A 49 3.63 4.47 3.95
CA TYR A 49 2.62 4.77 4.95
C TYR A 49 1.75 5.90 4.44
N GLY A 50 0.47 5.88 4.78
CA GLY A 50 -0.43 6.98 4.45
C GLY A 50 -1.80 6.79 5.07
N PHE A 51 -2.69 7.72 4.73
CA PHE A 51 -4.08 7.67 5.12
C PHE A 51 -4.97 7.44 3.91
N VAL A 52 -6.13 6.83 4.16
CA VAL A 52 -7.25 6.74 3.22
C VAL A 52 -8.46 7.30 3.93
N GLU A 53 -8.95 8.44 3.45
CA GLU A 53 -10.13 9.08 4.02
C GLU A 53 -11.37 8.18 3.89
N LYS A 54 -12.36 8.42 4.75
CA LYS A 54 -13.65 7.70 4.73
C LYS A 54 -14.31 7.75 3.35
N SER A 55 -14.82 6.61 2.89
CA SER A 55 -15.44 6.47 1.57
C SER A 55 -14.61 7.02 0.39
N SER A 56 -13.28 7.03 0.52
CA SER A 56 -12.36 7.60 -0.48
C SER A 56 -11.32 6.57 -0.94
N LYS A 57 -10.48 6.99 -1.88
CA LYS A 57 -9.37 6.18 -2.37
C LYS A 57 -8.08 6.99 -2.43
N THR A 58 -6.96 6.29 -2.27
CA THR A 58 -5.61 6.85 -2.45
C THR A 58 -4.80 5.98 -3.40
N ASN A 59 -3.80 6.58 -4.03
CA ASN A 59 -2.95 5.89 -5.00
C ASN A 59 -1.67 5.39 -4.34
N LEU A 60 -1.31 4.16 -4.69
CA LEU A 60 -0.08 3.48 -4.34
C LEU A 60 0.70 3.20 -5.62
N GLN A 61 1.87 3.80 -5.74
CA GLN A 61 2.78 3.55 -6.85
C GLN A 61 3.75 2.43 -6.49
N ILE A 62 3.84 1.44 -7.36
CA ILE A 62 4.83 0.36 -7.28
C ILE A 62 5.70 0.44 -8.53
N ILE A 63 7.01 0.56 -8.31
CA ILE A 63 8.03 0.59 -9.37
C ILE A 63 8.85 -0.69 -9.23
N ARG A 64 8.87 -1.49 -10.30
CA ARG A 64 9.77 -2.64 -10.47
C ARG A 64 11.08 -2.15 -11.08
N LEU A 65 12.19 -2.46 -10.42
CA LEU A 65 13.53 -2.31 -10.93
C LEU A 65 13.94 -3.54 -11.74
N GLU A 66 14.96 -3.40 -12.58
CA GLU A 66 15.54 -4.52 -13.31
C GLU A 66 16.01 -5.61 -12.34
N GLY A 67 15.61 -6.86 -12.61
CA GLY A 67 16.02 -8.00 -11.80
C GLY A 67 15.35 -9.30 -12.25
N PRO A 68 15.75 -10.45 -11.66
CA PRO A 68 15.28 -11.75 -12.10
C PRO A 68 13.75 -11.89 -12.00
N PRO A 69 13.11 -12.60 -12.95
CA PRO A 69 11.68 -12.85 -12.92
C PRO A 69 11.32 -13.66 -11.67
N ARG A 70 10.43 -13.12 -10.86
CA ARG A 70 9.98 -13.71 -9.59
C ARG A 70 8.56 -13.27 -9.27
N VAL A 71 7.82 -14.13 -8.58
CA VAL A 71 6.55 -13.76 -7.95
C VAL A 71 6.83 -13.22 -6.56
N ASP A 72 6.58 -11.93 -6.38
CA ASP A 72 6.70 -11.20 -5.11
C ASP A 72 5.33 -10.79 -4.58
N LYS A 73 5.24 -10.54 -3.27
CA LYS A 73 3.97 -10.23 -2.59
C LYS A 73 4.06 -8.87 -1.91
N PHE A 74 2.97 -8.11 -2.00
CA PHE A 74 2.74 -6.89 -1.23
C PHE A 74 1.62 -7.14 -0.22
N VAL A 75 1.84 -6.70 1.01
CA VAL A 75 0.88 -6.80 2.11
C VAL A 75 0.56 -5.39 2.58
N ILE A 76 -0.71 -5.02 2.54
CA ILE A 76 -1.21 -3.75 3.06
C ILE A 76 -1.84 -4.06 4.41
N GLN A 77 -1.24 -3.53 5.48
CA GLN A 77 -1.83 -3.52 6.82
C GLN A 77 -2.59 -2.20 6.99
N TRP A 78 -3.70 -2.21 7.71
CA TRP A 78 -4.47 -1.01 7.98
C TRP A 78 -4.97 -0.98 9.43
N ALA A 79 -5.28 0.22 9.90
CA ALA A 79 -5.88 0.47 11.20
C ALA A 79 -6.80 1.69 11.11
N GLU A 80 -7.90 1.67 11.86
CA GLU A 80 -8.74 2.86 12.05
C GLU A 80 -8.00 3.89 12.88
N VAL A 81 -8.10 5.16 12.48
CA VAL A 81 -7.46 6.29 13.15
C VAL A 81 -8.44 7.46 13.28
N PRO A 82 -8.31 8.30 14.32
CA PRO A 82 -9.05 9.55 14.41
C PRO A 82 -8.73 10.49 13.24
N ASP A 83 -9.69 11.36 12.89
CA ASP A 83 -9.51 12.38 11.85
C ASP A 83 -8.37 13.37 12.21
N GLU A 84 -8.06 13.52 13.50
CA GLU A 84 -6.98 14.36 14.05
C GLU A 84 -5.58 13.72 13.96
N GLU A 85 -5.49 12.43 13.63
CA GLU A 85 -4.20 11.74 13.53
C GLU A 85 -3.36 12.33 12.39
N THR A 86 -2.10 12.65 12.70
CA THR A 86 -1.16 13.25 11.76
C THR A 86 -0.03 12.29 11.37
N ASP A 87 0.25 11.27 12.19
CA ASP A 87 1.25 10.26 11.91
C ASP A 87 0.62 8.94 11.47
N ALA A 88 0.64 8.67 10.17
CA ALA A 88 0.17 7.39 9.61
C ALA A 88 0.97 6.17 10.10
N LYS A 89 2.13 6.38 10.73
CA LYS A 89 2.95 5.30 11.29
C LYS A 89 2.54 4.94 12.71
N ALA A 90 2.00 5.87 13.49
CA ALA A 90 1.64 5.69 14.90
C ALA A 90 0.87 4.39 15.17
N PRO A 91 -0.21 4.03 14.45
CA PRO A 91 -0.97 2.81 14.72
C PRO A 91 -0.18 1.51 14.45
N PHE A 92 0.92 1.57 13.70
CA PHE A 92 1.76 0.41 13.35
C PHE A 92 3.05 0.32 14.17
N GLN A 93 3.29 1.24 15.11
CA GLN A 93 4.41 1.17 16.04
C GLN A 93 4.07 0.35 17.28
N ALA A 94 2.80 0.34 17.70
CA ALA A 94 2.34 -0.29 18.94
C ALA A 94 2.04 -1.80 18.84
N GLY A 95 2.26 -2.45 17.70
CA GLY A 95 1.97 -3.88 17.54
C GLY A 95 2.63 -4.50 16.31
N ALA A 96 3.76 -5.16 16.54
CA ALA A 96 4.30 -6.23 15.69
C ALA A 96 4.00 -7.58 16.36
#